data_AF-A0A417ULV4-F1
#
_entry.id   AF-A0A417ULV4-F1
#
_cell.length_a   1.000
_cell.length_b   1.000
_cell.length_c   1.000
_cell.angle_alpha   90.00
_cell.angle_beta   90.00
_cell.angle_gamma   90.00
#
_symmetry.space_group_name_H-M   'P 1'
#
loop_
_entity.id
_entity.type
_entity.pdbx_description
1 polymer ?
#
loop_
_entity_poly.entity_id
_entity_poly.type
_entity_poly.pdbx_seq_one_letter_code
_entity_poly.pdbx_strand_id
1 'polypeptide(L)'
;MKLKTVAIAAAALALAVGMTACGGAASTAASSTASSAAASSEAASSEVVSSEAEATSAEYTVYNTTGSKVTELYLYDAGSEDKGENLAGEGLADGESIVITRDVEADKQADVVYVLEFTTEDGNTQSFDTLHYEVAPISLKSVDAAAGATAIAFEAPQK
;
A
#
# COMPACT_ATOMS: atom_id res chain seq x y z
N MET A 1 41.43 -6.51 2.25
CA MET A 1 41.84 -5.50 3.26
C MET A 1 41.96 -4.12 2.62
N LYS A 2 41.04 -3.21 2.91
CA LYS A 2 41.25 -1.75 2.99
C LYS A 2 39.95 -1.09 3.50
N LEU A 3 39.95 -0.81 4.79
CA LEU A 3 38.99 0.04 5.49
C LEU A 3 39.31 1.52 5.26
N LYS A 4 38.30 2.40 5.44
CA LYS A 4 38.29 3.84 5.83
C LYS A 4 37.25 4.59 4.98
N THR A 5 36.28 5.37 5.47
CA THR A 5 36.10 6.08 6.74
C THR A 5 34.64 6.52 6.84
N VAL A 6 34.09 6.44 8.05
CA VAL A 6 32.81 6.99 8.51
C VAL A 6 32.81 8.52 8.44
N ALA A 7 31.72 9.13 7.97
CA ALA A 7 31.43 10.55 8.19
C ALA A 7 30.00 10.71 8.70
N ILE A 8 29.88 10.74 10.03
CA ILE A 8 28.69 11.19 10.75
C ILE A 8 28.80 12.72 10.84
N ALA A 9 27.83 13.44 10.28
CA ALA A 9 27.67 14.87 10.49
C ALA A 9 26.34 15.11 11.19
N ALA A 10 26.42 15.42 12.48
CA ALA A 10 25.34 15.95 13.28
C ALA A 10 25.12 17.43 12.93
N ALA A 11 23.86 17.84 12.78
CA ALA A 11 23.47 19.25 12.84
C ALA A 11 22.17 19.35 13.64
N ALA A 12 22.31 19.73 14.91
CA ALA A 12 21.23 20.20 15.76
C ALA A 12 20.90 21.65 15.42
N LEU A 13 19.62 21.98 15.28
CA LEU A 13 19.15 23.36 15.41
C LEU A 13 17.91 23.38 16.32
N ALA A 14 18.10 23.99 17.48
CA ALA A 14 17.05 24.31 18.45
C ALA A 14 16.71 25.81 18.37
N LEU A 15 15.63 26.18 19.08
CA LEU A 15 15.04 27.52 19.34
C LEU A 15 13.98 27.98 18.30
N ALA A 16 12.84 28.58 18.66
CA ALA A 16 12.41 29.23 19.92
C ALA A 16 10.88 29.27 20.07
N VAL A 17 10.50 29.59 21.30
CA VAL A 17 9.19 29.78 21.94
C VAL A 17 8.31 30.86 21.29
N GLY A 18 6.99 30.67 21.35
CA GLY A 18 5.99 31.73 21.21
C GLY A 18 4.63 31.35 21.79
N MET A 19 4.41 31.62 23.08
CA MET A 19 3.07 31.69 23.68
C MET A 19 2.29 32.86 23.06
N THR A 20 1.03 32.64 22.70
CA THR A 20 0.02 33.72 22.76
C THR A 20 -1.32 33.16 23.25
N ALA A 21 -1.94 33.95 24.09
CA ALA A 21 -3.14 33.68 24.87
C ALA A 21 -4.24 34.71 24.52
N CYS A 22 -5.45 34.49 25.07
CA CYS A 22 -6.61 35.40 25.13
C CYS A 22 -7.50 35.38 23.86
N GLY A 23 -8.76 34.94 23.92
CA GLY A 23 -9.92 35.63 24.55
C GLY A 23 -10.66 36.38 23.44
N GLY A 24 -11.93 36.19 23.10
CA GLY A 24 -13.13 36.20 23.94
C GLY A 24 -14.05 37.35 23.45
N ALA A 25 -15.25 37.00 22.98
CA ALA A 25 -16.50 37.79 22.92
C ALA A 25 -16.66 39.07 22.05
N ALA A 26 -17.80 39.06 21.32
CA ALA A 26 -18.81 40.14 21.15
C ALA A 26 -18.60 41.33 20.17
N SER A 27 -19.44 41.32 19.13
CA SER A 27 -20.46 42.33 18.79
C SER A 27 -20.11 43.67 18.08
N THR A 28 -20.75 43.81 16.91
CA THR A 28 -21.53 44.96 16.40
C THR A 28 -20.84 46.08 15.59
N ALA A 29 -21.09 45.98 14.26
CA ALA A 29 -21.59 46.97 13.29
C ALA A 29 -20.92 48.35 13.12
N ALA A 30 -20.49 48.62 11.88
CA ALA A 30 -20.80 49.88 11.19
C ALA A 30 -20.84 49.65 9.67
N SER A 31 -21.97 50.03 9.08
CA SER A 31 -22.34 49.94 7.68
C SER A 31 -21.62 50.97 6.82
N SER A 32 -21.31 50.61 5.58
CA SER A 32 -21.43 51.53 4.44
C SER A 32 -21.80 50.75 3.17
N THR A 33 -23.04 51.00 2.78
CA THR A 33 -23.78 50.53 1.62
C THR A 33 -23.32 51.23 0.33
N ALA A 34 -23.10 50.47 -0.74
CA ALA A 34 -23.35 50.86 -2.15
C ALA A 34 -23.27 49.56 -2.98
N SER A 35 -24.41 48.89 -3.17
CA SER A 35 -25.20 48.86 -4.42
C SER A 35 -24.43 48.34 -5.65
N SER A 36 -24.95 47.47 -6.50
CA SER A 36 -26.14 46.60 -6.60
C SER A 36 -26.13 46.05 -8.05
N ALA A 37 -26.92 45.00 -8.30
CA ALA A 37 -27.27 44.40 -9.61
C ALA A 37 -26.27 43.34 -10.12
N ALA A 38 -26.41 42.03 -9.86
CA ALA A 38 -27.54 41.10 -9.91
C ALA A 38 -27.91 40.59 -11.31
N ALA A 39 -28.12 39.26 -11.34
CA ALA A 39 -28.87 38.44 -12.31
C ALA A 39 -28.14 38.13 -13.63
N SER A 40 -28.14 36.90 -14.17
CA SER A 40 -28.85 35.69 -13.79
C SER A 40 -28.32 34.50 -14.60
N SER A 41 -28.45 33.32 -14.00
CA SER A 41 -28.88 32.07 -14.65
C SER A 41 -28.03 31.47 -15.78
N GLU A 42 -27.40 30.33 -15.51
CA GLU A 42 -27.93 29.07 -16.06
C GLU A 42 -27.54 27.91 -15.15
N ALA A 43 -28.55 27.25 -14.61
CA ALA A 43 -28.42 25.97 -13.97
C ALA A 43 -28.30 24.91 -15.07
N ALA A 44 -27.15 24.25 -15.17
CA ALA A 44 -27.03 22.96 -15.83
C ALA A 44 -26.98 21.89 -14.74
N SER A 45 -28.17 21.59 -14.19
CA SER A 45 -28.46 20.26 -13.67
C SER A 45 -28.79 19.35 -14.85
N SER A 46 -28.39 18.08 -14.71
CA SER A 46 -28.51 16.97 -15.67
C SER A 46 -27.38 16.97 -16.69
N GLU A 47 -26.62 15.90 -16.87
CA GLU A 47 -27.09 14.51 -16.91
C GLU A 47 -26.19 13.54 -16.14
N VAL A 48 -26.85 12.69 -15.36
CA VAL A 48 -26.39 11.38 -14.97
C VAL A 48 -26.12 10.58 -16.25
N VAL A 49 -24.85 10.30 -16.55
CA VAL A 49 -24.48 9.03 -17.17
C VAL A 49 -23.78 8.23 -16.10
N SER A 50 -24.61 7.70 -15.20
CA SER A 50 -24.33 6.47 -14.49
C SER A 50 -24.09 5.38 -15.53
N SER A 51 -22.83 5.17 -15.83
CA SER A 51 -22.29 3.83 -16.07
C SER A 51 -21.13 3.65 -15.10
N GLU A 52 -21.35 4.03 -13.83
CA GLU A 52 -20.52 3.56 -12.72
C GLU A 52 -20.82 2.07 -12.56
N ALA A 53 -20.19 1.26 -13.42
CA ALA A 53 -19.78 -0.05 -12.96
C ALA A 53 -18.92 0.27 -11.74
N GLU A 54 -19.42 0.00 -10.54
CA GLU A 54 -18.62 0.16 -9.33
C GLU A 54 -17.34 -0.64 -9.58
N ALA A 55 -16.24 0.07 -9.82
CA ALA A 55 -14.95 -0.54 -10.00
C ALA A 55 -14.62 -1.13 -8.64
N THR A 56 -14.93 -2.42 -8.49
CA THR A 56 -14.67 -3.13 -7.24
C THR A 56 -13.16 -3.20 -7.09
N SER A 57 -12.58 -2.33 -6.27
CA SER A 57 -11.13 -2.31 -6.04
C SER A 57 -10.65 -3.71 -5.65
N ALA A 58 -9.52 -4.15 -6.22
CA ALA A 58 -8.88 -5.37 -5.74
C ALA A 58 -8.33 -5.10 -4.33
N GLU A 59 -8.48 -6.08 -3.44
CA GLU A 59 -8.04 -5.99 -2.06
C GLU A 59 -7.36 -7.28 -1.64
N TYR A 60 -6.08 -7.18 -1.31
CA TYR A 60 -5.30 -8.30 -0.80
C TYR A 60 -5.01 -8.08 0.68
N THR A 61 -5.58 -8.92 1.53
CA THR A 61 -5.15 -8.98 2.94
C THR A 61 -3.98 -9.95 3.04
N VAL A 62 -2.78 -9.41 3.18
CA VAL A 62 -1.53 -10.17 3.20
C VAL A 62 -1.13 -10.41 4.65
N TYR A 63 -1.05 -11.68 5.03
CA TYR A 63 -0.65 -12.14 6.36
C TYR A 63 0.78 -12.65 6.33
N ASN A 64 1.65 -12.14 7.19
CA ASN A 64 2.96 -12.72 7.39
C ASN A 64 2.86 -13.94 8.32
N THR A 65 3.07 -15.13 7.76
CA THR A 65 3.17 -16.39 8.51
C THR A 65 4.50 -17.09 8.23
N THR A 66 5.52 -16.31 7.92
CA THR A 66 6.84 -16.83 7.53
C THR A 66 7.65 -17.30 8.73
N GLY A 67 7.29 -16.89 9.96
CA GLY A 67 8.08 -17.10 11.17
C GLY A 67 9.16 -16.05 11.39
N SER A 68 9.33 -15.09 10.46
CA SER A 68 10.31 -14.01 10.51
C SER A 68 9.69 -12.68 10.07
N LYS A 69 10.35 -11.56 10.35
CA LYS A 69 9.93 -10.25 9.82
C LYS A 69 10.08 -10.22 8.30
N VAL A 70 9.08 -9.71 7.60
CA VAL A 70 9.17 -9.37 6.16
C VAL A 70 9.68 -7.94 6.06
N THR A 71 10.85 -7.75 5.44
CA THR A 71 11.52 -6.44 5.31
C THR A 71 11.15 -5.73 4.01
N GLU A 72 10.79 -6.49 2.99
CA GLU A 72 10.35 -5.95 1.71
C GLU A 72 9.07 -6.66 1.25
N LEU A 73 8.10 -5.88 0.78
CA LEU A 73 6.86 -6.38 0.21
C LEU A 73 6.48 -5.49 -0.96
N TYR A 74 6.27 -6.08 -2.13
CA TYR A 74 5.93 -5.38 -3.35
C TYR A 74 4.72 -6.05 -4.01
N LEU A 75 3.84 -5.25 -4.61
CA LEU A 75 2.75 -5.71 -5.47
C LEU A 75 2.80 -4.90 -6.75
N TYR A 76 3.07 -5.53 -7.89
CA TYR A 76 3.24 -4.86 -9.18
C TYR A 76 2.65 -5.69 -10.33
N ASP A 77 2.41 -5.05 -11.48
CA ASP A 77 1.86 -5.74 -12.65
C ASP A 77 2.83 -6.79 -13.19
N ALA A 78 2.32 -7.96 -13.57
CA ALA A 78 3.12 -9.02 -14.15
C ALA A 78 3.79 -8.56 -15.44
N GLY A 79 5.11 -8.72 -15.53
CA GLY A 79 5.93 -8.25 -16.65
C GLY A 79 6.41 -6.79 -16.52
N SER A 80 6.01 -6.07 -15.47
CA SER A 80 6.61 -4.77 -15.13
C SER A 80 8.04 -4.95 -14.60
N GLU A 81 8.94 -4.05 -15.01
CA GLU A 81 10.29 -3.91 -14.45
C GLU A 81 10.32 -3.00 -13.21
N ASP A 82 9.28 -2.17 -13.04
CA ASP A 82 9.09 -1.32 -11.87
C ASP A 82 8.24 -2.05 -10.82
N LYS A 83 8.82 -2.25 -9.63
CA LYS A 83 8.18 -2.88 -8.48
C LYS A 83 7.39 -1.90 -7.61
N GLY A 84 7.58 -0.59 -7.82
CA GLY A 84 7.00 0.46 -7.00
C GLY A 84 7.62 0.57 -5.60
N GLU A 85 6.84 1.10 -4.67
CA GLU A 85 7.26 1.33 -3.29
C GLU A 85 7.21 0.06 -2.44
N ASN A 86 8.08 -0.02 -1.44
CA ASN A 86 8.06 -1.09 -0.46
C ASN A 86 6.88 -0.92 0.49
N LEU A 87 5.89 -1.80 0.37
CA LEU A 87 4.65 -1.83 1.16
C LEU A 87 4.87 -2.36 2.58
N ALA A 88 6.02 -2.98 2.87
CA ALA A 88 6.33 -3.43 4.22
C ALA A 88 6.70 -2.28 5.17
N GLY A 89 7.02 -1.08 4.66
CA GLY A 89 7.44 0.06 5.49
C GLY A 89 8.70 -0.25 6.32
N GLU A 90 8.59 -0.21 7.65
CA GLU A 90 9.66 -0.62 8.59
C GLU A 90 9.75 -2.16 8.80
N GLY A 91 8.95 -2.91 8.06
CA GLY A 91 8.85 -4.35 8.05
C GLY A 91 7.58 -4.87 8.72
N LEU A 92 6.99 -5.90 8.14
CA LEU A 92 5.77 -6.57 8.60
C LEU A 92 6.16 -7.74 9.52
N ALA A 93 5.82 -7.67 10.81
CA ALA A 93 6.19 -8.70 11.78
C ALA A 93 5.48 -10.04 11.54
N ASP A 94 6.00 -11.14 12.08
CA ASP A 94 5.30 -12.43 12.01
C ASP A 94 3.95 -12.37 12.76
N GLY A 95 2.91 -12.93 12.15
CA GLY A 95 1.53 -12.84 12.61
C GLY A 95 0.83 -11.50 12.30
N GLU A 96 1.53 -10.52 11.71
CA GLU A 96 0.94 -9.26 11.30
C GLU A 96 0.36 -9.34 9.88
N SER A 97 -0.57 -8.43 9.57
CA SER A 97 -1.19 -8.34 8.25
C SER A 97 -1.29 -6.91 7.74
N ILE A 98 -1.25 -6.76 6.41
CA ILE A 98 -1.47 -5.50 5.70
C ILE A 98 -2.56 -5.69 4.65
N VAL A 99 -3.38 -4.67 4.44
CA VAL A 99 -4.37 -4.61 3.35
C VAL A 99 -3.79 -3.77 2.22
N ILE A 100 -3.73 -4.35 1.02
CA ILE A 100 -3.25 -3.67 -0.19
C ILE A 100 -4.43 -3.52 -1.16
N THR A 101 -4.73 -2.28 -1.54
CA THR A 101 -5.82 -1.95 -2.47
C THR A 101 -5.26 -1.57 -3.84
N ARG A 102 -5.90 -2.03 -4.91
CA ARG A 102 -5.58 -1.64 -6.30
C ARG A 102 -6.81 -1.22 -7.06
N ASP A 103 -6.74 -0.01 -7.62
CA ASP A 103 -7.78 0.57 -8.46
C ASP A 103 -7.38 0.49 -9.93
N VAL A 104 -8.22 -0.16 -10.73
CA VAL A 104 -8.05 -0.32 -12.19
C VAL A 104 -9.39 -0.05 -12.86
N GLU A 105 -9.36 0.55 -14.04
CA GLU A 105 -10.54 0.76 -14.87
C GLU A 105 -11.29 -0.56 -15.12
N ALA A 106 -12.63 -0.53 -14.97
CA ALA A 106 -13.47 -1.74 -14.97
C ALA A 106 -13.31 -2.62 -16.23
N ASP A 107 -13.08 -2.01 -17.40
CA ASP A 107 -12.87 -2.70 -18.67
C ASP A 107 -11.50 -3.38 -18.79
N LYS A 108 -10.56 -3.14 -17.85
CA LYS A 108 -9.21 -3.70 -17.85
C LYS A 108 -8.97 -4.71 -16.74
N GLN A 109 -9.85 -4.80 -15.75
CA GLN A 109 -9.65 -5.64 -14.54
C GLN A 109 -9.37 -7.11 -14.88
N ALA A 110 -10.01 -7.66 -15.91
CA ALA A 110 -9.83 -9.06 -16.32
C ALA A 110 -8.46 -9.35 -16.98
N ASP A 111 -7.80 -8.31 -17.52
CA ASP A 111 -6.51 -8.43 -18.19
C ASP A 111 -5.32 -8.19 -17.24
N VAL A 112 -5.59 -7.74 -16.01
CA VAL A 112 -4.55 -7.48 -15.02
C VAL A 112 -4.20 -8.73 -14.24
N VAL A 113 -2.89 -9.00 -14.18
CA VAL A 113 -2.28 -10.01 -13.33
C VAL A 113 -1.18 -9.32 -12.52
N TYR A 114 -1.17 -9.54 -11.22
CA TYR A 114 -0.16 -9.00 -10.32
C TYR A 114 0.84 -10.07 -9.88
N VAL A 115 2.04 -9.60 -9.57
CA VAL A 115 3.07 -10.31 -8.84
C VAL A 115 3.16 -9.69 -7.45
N LEU A 116 2.96 -10.51 -6.41
CA LEU A 116 3.31 -10.13 -5.05
C LEU A 116 4.65 -10.77 -4.70
N GLU A 117 5.66 -9.95 -4.42
CA GLU A 117 7.00 -10.40 -4.03
C GLU A 117 7.30 -9.93 -2.61
N PHE A 118 7.94 -10.79 -1.82
CA PHE A 118 8.37 -10.43 -0.47
C PHE A 118 9.76 -10.96 -0.15
N THR A 119 10.50 -10.20 0.65
CA THR A 119 11.79 -10.57 1.23
C THR A 119 11.70 -10.58 2.75
N THR A 120 12.16 -11.66 3.36
CA THR A 120 12.27 -11.80 4.82
C THR A 120 13.58 -11.25 5.35
N GLU A 121 13.65 -10.95 6.65
CA GLU A 121 14.86 -10.47 7.34
C GLU A 121 16.05 -11.44 7.18
N ASP A 122 15.78 -12.73 7.02
CA ASP A 122 16.77 -13.78 6.76
C ASP A 122 17.34 -13.74 5.32
N GLY A 123 16.82 -12.86 4.46
CA GLY A 123 17.23 -12.70 3.06
C GLY A 123 16.55 -13.66 2.09
N ASN A 124 15.49 -14.36 2.50
CA ASN A 124 14.72 -15.23 1.59
C ASN A 124 13.67 -14.40 0.84
N THR A 125 13.73 -14.43 -0.49
CA THR A 125 12.76 -13.80 -1.39
C THR A 125 11.86 -14.85 -2.03
N GLN A 126 10.55 -14.58 -2.08
CA GLN A 126 9.53 -15.42 -2.71
C GLN A 126 8.47 -14.57 -3.39
N SER A 127 7.74 -15.16 -4.35
CA SER A 127 6.70 -14.46 -5.10
C SER A 127 5.44 -15.29 -5.34
N PHE A 128 4.33 -14.60 -5.54
CA PHE A 128 3.06 -15.10 -6.06
C PHE A 128 2.83 -14.42 -7.41
N ASP A 129 3.01 -15.16 -8.51
CA ASP A 129 3.11 -14.54 -9.85
C ASP A 129 1.78 -14.43 -10.62
N THR A 130 0.70 -14.95 -10.04
CA THR A 130 -0.60 -15.13 -10.74
C THR A 130 -1.77 -14.60 -9.95
N LEU A 131 -1.63 -13.43 -9.33
CA LEU A 131 -2.72 -12.81 -8.58
C LEU A 131 -3.65 -12.08 -9.55
N HIS A 132 -4.92 -12.45 -9.56
CA HIS A 132 -5.92 -11.78 -10.40
C HIS A 132 -6.56 -10.62 -9.64
N TYR A 133 -7.16 -9.67 -10.36
CA TYR A 133 -7.88 -8.55 -9.78
C TYR A 133 -9.11 -9.02 -8.98
N GLU A 134 -8.96 -9.13 -7.66
CA GLU A 134 -9.97 -9.73 -6.79
C GLU A 134 -9.83 -9.27 -5.32
N VAL A 135 -10.74 -9.73 -4.46
CA VAL A 135 -10.65 -9.58 -3.01
C VAL A 135 -10.26 -10.93 -2.40
N ALA A 136 -9.02 -11.07 -1.93
CA ALA A 136 -8.51 -12.35 -1.45
C ALA A 136 -7.49 -12.21 -0.29
N PRO A 137 -7.54 -13.12 0.70
CA PRO A 137 -6.48 -13.25 1.69
C PRO A 137 -5.27 -13.99 1.11
N ILE A 138 -4.06 -13.55 1.46
CA ILE A 138 -2.79 -14.16 1.05
C ILE A 138 -1.95 -14.44 2.29
N SER A 139 -1.42 -15.65 2.44
CA SER A 139 -0.52 -16.00 3.54
C SER A 139 0.90 -16.18 3.03
N LEU A 140 1.82 -15.33 3.49
CA LEU A 140 3.24 -15.45 3.21
C LEU A 140 3.81 -16.60 4.05
N LYS A 141 4.47 -17.56 3.40
CA LYS A 141 5.08 -18.73 4.06
C LYS A 141 6.58 -18.69 3.87
N SER A 142 7.35 -19.25 4.80
CA SER A 142 8.78 -19.44 4.58
C SER A 142 9.04 -20.54 3.56
N VAL A 143 10.22 -20.49 2.93
CA VAL A 143 10.71 -21.54 2.02
C VAL A 143 10.78 -22.91 2.71
N ASP A 144 11.08 -22.93 4.01
CA ASP A 144 11.14 -24.16 4.81
C ASP A 144 9.74 -24.76 5.03
N ALA A 145 8.74 -23.91 5.29
CA ALA A 145 7.35 -24.35 5.36
C ALA A 145 6.79 -24.85 4.02
N ALA A 146 7.30 -24.36 2.88
CA ALA A 146 6.90 -24.79 1.54
C ALA A 146 7.52 -26.14 1.13
N ALA A 147 8.71 -26.48 1.65
CA ALA A 147 9.45 -27.70 1.31
C ALA A 147 9.02 -28.96 2.10
N GLY A 148 8.10 -28.84 3.07
CA GLY A 148 7.65 -29.94 3.94
C GLY A 148 6.88 -31.08 3.28
N ALA A 149 6.72 -31.09 1.94
CA ALA A 149 6.17 -32.21 1.20
C ALA A 149 7.16 -33.39 1.21
N THR A 150 7.04 -34.28 2.21
CA THR A 150 7.81 -35.53 2.27
C THR A 150 7.60 -36.31 0.97
N ALA A 151 8.68 -36.51 0.22
CA ALA A 151 8.65 -37.34 -0.99
C ALA A 151 8.31 -38.78 -0.60
N ILE A 152 7.18 -39.30 -1.10
CA ILE A 152 6.89 -40.73 -1.00
C ILE A 152 7.81 -41.45 -1.98
N ALA A 153 8.89 -42.03 -1.45
CA ALA A 153 9.77 -42.90 -2.23
C ALA A 153 9.06 -44.24 -2.50
N PHE A 154 8.77 -44.52 -3.78
CA PHE A 154 8.36 -45.85 -4.20
C PHE A 154 9.61 -46.72 -4.38
N GLU A 155 9.95 -47.54 -3.38
CA GLU A 155 10.88 -48.65 -3.60
C GLU A 155 10.19 -49.72 -4.45
N ALA A 156 10.82 -50.08 -5.57
CA ALA A 156 10.36 -51.20 -6.39
C ALA A 156 10.49 -52.52 -5.58
N PRO A 157 9.50 -53.43 -5.65
CA PRO A 157 9.57 -54.70 -4.93
C PRO A 157 10.80 -55.49 -5.40
N GLN A 158 11.64 -55.86 -4.44
CA GLN A 158 12.81 -56.69 -4.72
C GLN A 158 12.33 -58.08 -5.15
N LYS A 159 12.89 -58.57 -6.27
CA LYS A 159 12.56 -59.85 -6.89
C LYS A 159 12.94 -61.05 -6.03
#